data_AF-A0A5N6E9D1-F1
#
_entry.id   AF-A0A5N6E9D1-F1
#
_cell.length_a   1.000
_cell.length_b   1.000
_cell.length_c   1.000
_cell.angle_alpha   90.00
_cell.angle_beta   90.00
_cell.angle_gamma   90.00
#
_symmetry.space_group_name_H-M   'P 1'
#
loop_
_entity.id
_entity.type
_entity.pdbx_description
1 polymer ?
#
loop_
_entity_poly.entity_id
_entity_poly.type
_entity_poly.pdbx_seq_one_letter_code
_entity_poly.pdbx_strand_id
1 'polypeptide(L)' 'MQQVALRAAAQGGHIDIAKLLLDKGADVNAAAYDGMTALQAASRGGNFVLINLLLERGAKA' A
#
# COMPACT_ATOMS: atom_id res chain seq x y z
N MET A 1 12.35 -3.71 7.73
CA MET A 1 11.01 -3.57 8.37
C MET A 1 10.05 -2.62 7.62
N GLN A 2 10.54 -1.67 6.82
CA GLN A 2 9.67 -0.71 6.11
C GLN A 2 8.70 -1.34 5.08
N GLN A 3 9.09 -2.45 4.45
CA GLN A 3 8.28 -3.18 3.44
C GLN A 3 6.89 -3.62 3.94
N VAL A 4 6.76 -3.94 5.24
CA VAL A 4 5.53 -4.51 5.81
C VAL A 4 4.53 -3.41 6.24
N ALA A 5 5.02 -2.20 6.49
CA ALA A 5 4.22 -1.11 7.05
C ALA A 5 3.17 -0.59 6.06
N LEU A 6 3.55 -0.42 4.78
CA LEU A 6 2.62 0.06 3.75
C LEU A 6 1.49 -0.94 3.49
N ARG A 7 1.81 -2.24 3.44
CA ARG A 7 0.80 -3.30 3.35
C ARG A 7 -0.14 -3.29 4.55
N ALA A 8 0.38 -3.17 5.77
CA ALA A 8 -0.44 -3.14 6.98
C ALA A 8 -1.39 -1.93 6.98
N ALA A 9 -0.88 -0.75 6.63
CA ALA A 9 -1.72 0.44 6.44
C ALA A 9 -2.79 0.21 5.38
N ALA A 10 -2.44 -0.43 4.26
CA ALA A 10 -3.38 -0.71 3.19
C ALA A 10 -4.48 -1.71 3.58
N GLN A 11 -4.09 -2.77 4.29
CA GLN A 11 -5.01 -3.80 4.78
C GLN A 11 -5.99 -3.24 5.83
N GLY A 12 -5.55 -2.28 6.66
CA GLY A 12 -6.39 -1.56 7.60
C GLY A 12 -7.15 -0.37 7.01
N GLY A 13 -6.94 -0.04 5.72
CA GLY A 13 -7.54 1.13 5.08
C GLY A 13 -7.04 2.48 5.59
N HIS A 14 -5.88 2.52 6.24
CA HIS A 14 -5.29 3.73 6.84
C HIS A 14 -4.61 4.61 5.79
N ILE A 15 -5.42 5.38 5.04
CA ILE A 15 -4.97 6.20 3.90
C ILE A 15 -3.88 7.20 4.31
N ASP A 16 -4.04 7.92 5.41
CA ASP A 16 -3.08 8.95 5.81
C ASP A 16 -1.73 8.36 6.24
N ILE A 17 -1.74 7.16 6.84
CA ILE A 17 -0.53 6.42 7.17
C ILE A 17 0.14 5.92 5.89
N ALA A 18 -0.63 5.41 4.92
CA ALA A 18 -0.09 4.98 3.63
C ALA A 18 0.57 6.15 2.88
N LYS A 19 -0.06 7.34 2.86
CA LYS A 19 0.53 8.57 2.32
C LYS A 19 1.85 8.92 3.00
N LEU A 20 1.85 8.98 4.33
CA LEU A 20 3.06 9.30 5.11
C LEU A 20 4.21 8.34 4.80
N LEU A 21 3.94 7.04 4.71
CA LEU A 21 4.96 6.03 4.41
C LEU A 21 5.54 6.21 3.01
N LEU A 22 4.67 6.43 2.01
CA LEU A 22 5.10 6.69 0.64
C LEU A 22 5.91 8.00 0.53
N ASP A 23 5.52 9.05 1.27
CA ASP A 23 6.26 10.32 1.33
C ASP A 23 7.64 10.17 2.00
N LYS A 24 7.81 9.15 2.86
CA LYS A 24 9.09 8.77 3.46
C LYS A 24 9.90 7.78 2.62
N GLY A 25 9.47 7.51 1.39
CA GLY A 25 10.20 6.67 0.45
C GLY A 25 9.95 5.17 0.62
N ALA A 26 8.83 4.76 1.21
CA ALA A 26 8.42 3.36 1.17
C ALA A 26 8.24 2.89 -0.28
N ASP A 27 8.78 1.73 -0.61
CA ASP A 27 8.58 1.11 -1.92
C ASP A 27 7.12 0.67 -2.08
N VAL A 28 6.41 1.33 -3.00
CA VAL A 28 5.00 1.07 -3.30
C VAL A 28 4.74 -0.34 -3.81
N ASN A 29 5.74 -0.99 -4.42
CA ASN A 29 5.65 -2.32 -5.00
C ASN A 29 6.24 -3.41 -4.07
N ALA A 30 6.63 -3.04 -2.86
CA ALA A 30 7.12 -3.99 -1.88
C ALA A 30 6.09 -5.09 -1.61
N ALA A 31 6.52 -6.34 -1.81
CA ALA A 31 5.77 -7.52 -1.46
C ALA A 31 6.19 -8.04 -0.08
N ALA A 32 5.23 -8.56 0.68
CA ALA A 32 5.51 -9.33 1.89
C ALA A 32 6.02 -10.75 1.54
N TYR A 33 6.32 -11.54 2.57
CA TYR A 33 6.83 -12.92 2.42
C TYR A 33 5.87 -13.83 1.64
N ASP A 34 4.58 -13.50 1.62
CA ASP A 34 3.50 -14.19 0.91
C ASP A 34 3.31 -13.66 -0.53
N GLY A 35 4.17 -12.74 -0.98
CA GLY A 35 4.06 -12.08 -2.28
C GLY A 35 3.01 -10.97 -2.34
N MET A 36 2.31 -10.69 -1.23
CA MET A 36 1.19 -9.74 -1.23
C MET A 36 1.67 -8.29 -1.19
N THR A 37 1.17 -7.46 -2.11
CA THR A 37 1.47 -6.02 -2.17
C THR A 37 0.41 -5.18 -1.44
N ALA A 38 0.74 -3.91 -1.19
CA ALA A 38 -0.21 -2.94 -0.65
C ALA A 38 -1.45 -2.75 -1.57
N LEU A 39 -1.25 -2.78 -2.89
CA LEU A 39 -2.35 -2.64 -3.86
C LEU A 39 -3.34 -3.81 -3.75
N GLN A 40 -2.83 -5.04 -3.66
CA GLN A 40 -3.67 -6.23 -3.48
C GLN A 40 -4.44 -6.17 -2.14
N ALA A 41 -3.82 -5.67 -1.08
CA ALA A 41 -4.47 -5.50 0.22
C ALA A 41 -5.60 -4.46 0.16
N ALA A 42 -5.36 -3.31 -0.47
CA ALA A 42 -6.37 -2.27 -0.68
C ALA A 42 -7.54 -2.77 -1.53
N SER A 43 -7.25 -3.54 -2.60
CA SER A 43 -8.25 -4.14 -3.49
C SER A 43 -9.14 -5.15 -2.76
N ARG A 44 -8.57 -5.98 -1.87
CA ARG A 44 -9.35 -6.92 -1.05
C ARG A 44 -10.35 -6.20 -0.12
N GLY A 45 -9.99 -5.01 0.36
CA GLY A 45 -10.86 -4.17 1.18
C GLY A 45 -11.81 -3.26 0.39
N GLY A 46 -11.70 -3.21 -0.95
CA GLY A 46 -12.51 -2.33 -1.79
C GLY A 46 -12.26 -0.83 -1.58
N ASN A 47 -11.10 -0.44 -1.03
CA ASN A 47 -10.81 0.96 -0.70
C ASN A 47 -10.33 1.72 -1.94
N PHE A 48 -11.27 2.23 -2.73
CA PHE A 48 -10.99 2.96 -3.98
C PHE A 48 -10.04 4.15 -3.82
N VAL A 49 -10.17 4.91 -2.72
CA VAL A 49 -9.30 6.08 -2.47
C VAL A 49 -7.84 5.64 -2.31
N LEU A 50 -7.64 4.55 -1.56
CA LEU A 50 -6.31 4.00 -1.35
C LEU A 50 -5.74 3.32 -2.60
N ILE A 51 -6.59 2.64 -3.38
CA ILE A 51 -6.20 2.06 -4.68
C ILE A 51 -5.67 3.16 -5.60
N ASN A 52 -6.42 4.26 -5.75
CA ASN A 52 -6.00 5.38 -6.59
C ASN A 52 -4.69 6.01 -6.09
N LEU A 53 -4.57 6.24 -4.78
CA LEU A 53 -3.31 6.73 -4.20
C LEU A 53 -2.12 5.83 -4.55
N LEU A 54 -2.27 4.51 -4.40
CA LEU A 54 -1.17 3.57 -4.68
C LEU A 54 -0.81 3.58 -6.17
N LEU A 55 -1.80 3.61 -7.07
CA LEU A 55 -1.59 3.70 -8.51
C LEU A 55 -0.89 5.02 -8.92
N GLU A 56 -1.31 6.15 -8.34
CA GLU A 56 -0.66 7.46 -8.55
C GLU A 56 0.81 7.46 -8.11
N ARG A 57 1.14 6.65 -7.10
CA ARG A 57 2.52 6.46 -6.61
C ARG A 57 3.31 5.40 -7.38
N GLY A 58 2.73 4.81 -8.43
CA GLY A 58 3.39 3.83 -9.31
C GLY A 58 3.27 2.37 -8.87
N ALA A 59 2.24 2.02 -8.08
CA ALA A 59 1.91 0.64 -7.81
C ALA A 59 1.57 -0.12 -9.11
N LYS A 60 2.09 -1.33 -9.25
CA LYS A 60 1.80 -2.24 -10.36
C LYS A 60 0.71 -3.24 -9.95
N ALA A 61 -0.18 -3.53 -10.89
CA ALA A 61 -1.20 -4.57 -10.76
C ALA A 61 -0.57 -5.97 -10.76
#